data_AF-A0A2D5MU29-F1
#
_entry.id   AF-A0A2D5MU29-F1
#
_cell.length_a   1.000
_cell.length_b   1.000
_cell.length_c   1.000
_cell.angle_alpha   90.00
_cell.angle_beta   90.00
_cell.angle_gamma   90.00
#
_symmetry.space_group_name_H-M   'P 1'
#
loop_
_entity.id
_entity.type
_entity.pdbx_description
1 polymer ?
#
loop_
_entity_poly.entity_id
_entity_poly.type
_entity_poly.pdbx_seq_one_letter_code
_entity_poly.pdbx_strand_id
1 'polypeptide(L)'
;MREPMGDRFYFQQQQKRGKRKMAWDDEKKAQAVEMYEQEQPTPETSMEIVKMIADELEESPNGVRMILTKAGVYVKKAQATGNGGGTSSGGTRVSKQAAQDTLVAAITDKGLEPDMDIISKMTGKAAQYFAGLMAD
;
A
#
# COMPACT_ATOMS: atom_id res chain seq x y z
N MET A 1 11.89 34.56 20.44
CA MET A 1 11.52 33.80 19.22
C MET A 1 12.34 32.51 19.18
N ARG A 2 11.69 31.35 19.09
CA ARG A 2 12.33 30.07 18.79
C ARG A 2 11.47 29.40 17.73
N GLU A 3 11.94 29.38 16.48
CA GLU A 3 11.25 28.73 15.37
C GLU A 3 11.23 27.21 15.60
N PRO A 4 10.10 26.52 15.34
CA PRO A 4 10.02 25.08 15.50
C PRO A 4 10.84 24.39 14.40
N MET A 5 11.86 23.65 14.83
CA MET A 5 12.77 22.86 14.02
C MET A 5 12.11 21.58 13.45
N GLY A 6 10.83 21.65 13.08
CA GLY A 6 10.03 20.51 12.60
C GLY A 6 9.86 20.45 11.08
N ASP A 7 9.83 21.61 10.41
CA ASP A 7 9.43 21.66 8.99
C ASP A 7 10.57 21.46 7.99
N ARG A 8 11.81 21.81 8.35
CA ARG A 8 12.98 21.68 7.44
C ARG A 8 13.31 20.23 7.08
N PHE A 9 13.12 19.30 8.02
CA PHE A 9 13.38 17.88 7.78
C PHE A 9 12.32 17.23 6.88
N TYR A 10 11.07 17.71 6.95
CA TYR A 10 9.95 17.13 6.20
C TYR A 10 10.01 17.46 4.71
N PHE A 11 10.31 18.71 4.35
CA PHE A 11 10.46 19.12 2.95
C PHE A 11 11.67 18.48 2.26
N GLN A 12 12.76 18.22 3.00
CA GLN A 12 13.93 17.52 2.45
C GLN A 12 13.64 16.06 2.07
N GLN A 13 12.70 15.42 2.77
CA GLN A 13 12.27 14.06 2.48
C GLN A 13 11.38 13.97 1.22
N GLN A 14 10.62 15.03 0.92
CA GLN A 14 9.79 15.11 -0.29
C GLN A 14 10.62 15.37 -1.55
N GLN A 15 11.65 16.22 -1.48
CA GLN A 15 12.51 16.53 -2.64
C GLN A 15 13.34 15.33 -3.13
N LYS A 16 13.71 14.38 -2.24
CA LYS A 16 14.37 13.12 -2.62
C LYS A 16 13.47 12.13 -3.37
N ARG A 17 12.17 12.40 -3.51
CA ARG A 17 11.22 11.57 -4.27
C ARG A 17 11.10 11.99 -5.73
N GLY A 18 11.79 13.06 -6.14
CA GLY A 18 11.82 13.56 -7.50
C GLY A 18 12.65 12.65 -8.43
N LYS A 19 12.01 12.17 -9.49
CA LYS A 19 12.57 11.33 -10.57
C LYS A 19 12.97 9.91 -10.16
N ARG A 20 12.00 9.09 -9.77
CA ARG A 20 12.15 7.63 -9.95
C ARG A 20 12.31 7.38 -11.45
N LYS A 21 13.45 6.83 -11.88
CA LYS A 21 13.55 6.17 -13.19
C LYS A 21 12.41 5.15 -13.23
N MET A 22 11.50 5.28 -14.19
CA MET A 22 10.46 4.28 -14.39
C MET A 22 11.16 3.03 -14.92
N ALA A 23 11.39 2.04 -14.05
CA ALA A 23 12.01 0.77 -14.44
C ALA A 23 11.17 0.02 -15.50
N TRP A 24 9.89 0.37 -15.62
CA TRP A 24 8.94 -0.17 -16.58
C TRP A 24 8.53 0.91 -17.58
N ASP A 25 9.10 0.86 -18.78
CA ASP A 25 8.56 1.58 -19.94
C ASP A 25 7.31 0.87 -20.49
N ASP A 26 6.63 1.49 -21.45
CA ASP A 26 5.37 0.95 -21.97
C ASP A 26 5.58 -0.25 -22.91
N GLU A 27 6.74 -0.32 -23.58
CA GLU A 27 7.12 -1.43 -24.44
C GLU A 27 7.38 -2.70 -23.63
N LYS A 28 8.19 -2.64 -22.57
CA LYS A 28 8.47 -3.78 -21.68
C LYS A 28 7.23 -4.25 -20.95
N LYS A 29 6.29 -3.35 -20.63
CA LYS A 29 4.97 -3.74 -20.08
C LYS A 29 4.14 -4.52 -21.09
N ALA A 30 4.07 -4.04 -22.33
CA ALA A 30 3.34 -4.72 -23.41
C ALA A 30 3.96 -6.10 -23.68
N GLN A 31 5.29 -6.17 -23.74
CA GLN A 31 6.03 -7.43 -23.90
C GLN A 31 5.71 -8.44 -22.78
N ALA A 32 5.70 -8.00 -21.52
CA ALA A 32 5.34 -8.87 -20.40
C ALA A 32 3.90 -9.41 -20.49
N VAL A 33 2.95 -8.59 -20.97
CA VAL A 33 1.55 -9.01 -21.18
C VAL A 33 1.47 -10.02 -22.32
N GLU A 34 2.11 -9.73 -23.45
CA GLU A 34 2.11 -10.59 -24.62
C GLU A 34 2.72 -11.97 -24.32
N MET A 35 3.92 -12.01 -23.71
CA MET A 35 4.56 -13.28 -23.30
C MET A 35 3.65 -14.08 -22.35
N TYR A 36 2.93 -13.41 -21.46
CA TYR A 36 2.04 -14.07 -20.50
C TYR A 36 0.80 -14.66 -21.18
N GLU A 37 0.17 -13.93 -22.10
CA GLU A 37 -1.03 -14.40 -22.81
C GLU A 37 -0.72 -15.52 -23.81
N GLN A 38 0.44 -15.46 -24.48
CA GLN A 38 0.90 -16.50 -25.42
C GLN A 38 1.04 -17.87 -24.74
N GLU A 39 1.46 -17.90 -23.48
CA GLU A 39 1.64 -19.12 -22.68
C GLU A 39 0.33 -19.69 -22.11
N GLN A 40 -0.83 -19.10 -22.46
CA GLN A 40 -2.17 -19.56 -22.04
C GLN A 40 -2.25 -19.86 -20.53
N PRO A 41 -2.16 -18.83 -19.69
CA PRO A 41 -1.93 -18.99 -18.28
C PRO A 41 -3.14 -19.61 -17.59
N THR A 42 -2.89 -20.62 -16.76
CA THR A 42 -3.90 -21.27 -15.92
C THR A 42 -3.65 -20.92 -14.45
N PRO A 43 -4.61 -21.12 -13.54
CA PRO A 43 -4.40 -20.87 -12.12
C PRO A 43 -3.19 -21.63 -11.52
N GLU A 44 -2.82 -22.78 -12.09
CA GLU A 44 -1.66 -23.56 -11.64
C GLU A 44 -0.36 -23.11 -12.30
N THR A 45 -0.37 -22.80 -13.61
CA THR A 45 0.83 -22.44 -14.38
C THR A 45 1.21 -20.96 -14.28
N SER A 46 0.29 -20.09 -13.87
CA SER A 46 0.48 -18.63 -13.88
C SER A 46 1.70 -18.15 -13.11
N MET A 47 2.02 -18.77 -11.97
CA MET A 47 3.19 -18.36 -11.18
C MET A 47 4.50 -18.85 -11.80
N GLU A 48 4.48 -19.91 -12.60
CA GLU A 48 5.66 -20.39 -13.33
C GLU A 48 5.93 -19.47 -14.52
N ILE A 49 4.89 -19.12 -15.28
CA ILE A 49 4.98 -18.16 -16.40
C ILE A 49 5.48 -16.81 -15.91
N VAL A 50 4.98 -16.30 -14.78
CA VAL A 50 5.48 -15.06 -14.17
C VAL A 50 6.96 -15.11 -13.82
N LYS A 51 7.47 -16.26 -13.36
CA LYS A 51 8.91 -16.42 -13.07
C LYS A 51 9.74 -16.43 -14.35
N MET A 52 9.29 -17.16 -15.37
CA MET A 52 9.99 -17.21 -16.66
C MET A 52 10.10 -15.81 -17.28
N ILE A 53 9.00 -15.05 -17.30
CA ILE A 53 8.99 -13.66 -17.82
C ILE A 53 9.87 -12.75 -16.96
N ALA A 54 9.90 -12.95 -15.65
CA ALA A 54 10.75 -12.17 -14.76
C ALA A 54 12.24 -12.40 -15.03
N ASP A 55 12.63 -13.66 -15.26
CA ASP A 55 14.00 -14.01 -15.59
C ASP A 55 14.40 -13.46 -16.99
N GLU A 56 13.52 -13.58 -17.99
CA GLU A 56 13.75 -13.06 -19.36
C GLU A 56 13.85 -11.53 -19.42
N LEU A 57 12.99 -10.83 -18.66
CA LEU A 57 12.95 -9.36 -18.65
C LEU A 57 13.89 -8.74 -17.59
N GLU A 58 14.70 -9.53 -16.90
CA GLU A 58 15.55 -9.11 -15.77
C GLU A 58 14.79 -8.29 -14.72
N GLU A 59 13.57 -8.72 -14.40
CA GLU A 59 12.68 -8.07 -13.45
C GLU A 59 12.35 -8.97 -12.26
N SER A 60 11.78 -8.40 -11.21
CA SER A 60 11.28 -9.24 -10.12
C SER A 60 9.96 -9.93 -10.50
N PRO A 61 9.71 -11.19 -10.09
CA PRO A 61 8.42 -11.85 -10.30
C PRO A 61 7.22 -11.04 -9.76
N ASN A 62 7.43 -10.30 -8.67
CA ASN A 62 6.41 -9.40 -8.15
C ASN A 62 6.17 -8.19 -9.06
N GLY A 63 7.22 -7.62 -9.67
CA GLY A 63 7.12 -6.55 -10.66
C GLY A 63 6.27 -6.96 -11.86
N VAL A 64 6.59 -8.12 -12.46
CA VAL A 64 5.79 -8.71 -13.55
C VAL A 64 4.34 -8.91 -13.14
N ARG A 65 4.10 -9.56 -11.99
CA ARG A 65 2.74 -9.76 -11.46
C ARG A 65 1.97 -8.45 -11.30
N MET A 66 2.62 -7.37 -10.86
CA MET A 66 1.98 -6.06 -10.74
C MET A 66 1.58 -5.49 -12.10
N ILE A 67 2.39 -5.65 -13.14
CA ILE A 67 2.05 -5.23 -14.50
C ILE A 67 0.86 -6.02 -15.02
N LEU A 68 0.89 -7.35 -14.94
CA LEU A 68 -0.19 -8.22 -15.40
C LEU A 68 -1.50 -7.97 -14.64
N THR A 69 -1.43 -7.72 -13.33
CA THR A 69 -2.61 -7.38 -12.51
C THR A 69 -3.19 -6.04 -12.92
N LYS A 70 -2.35 -5.03 -13.20
CA LYS A 70 -2.79 -3.72 -13.69
C LYS A 70 -3.38 -3.79 -15.10
N ALA A 71 -2.87 -4.68 -15.95
CA ALA A 71 -3.41 -4.96 -17.27
C ALA A 71 -4.69 -5.81 -17.23
N GLY A 72 -5.04 -6.40 -16.07
CA GLY A 72 -6.25 -7.21 -15.90
C GLY A 72 -6.15 -8.64 -16.42
N VAL A 73 -4.98 -9.07 -16.91
CA VAL A 73 -4.78 -10.39 -17.52
C VAL A 73 -4.31 -11.47 -16.53
N TYR A 74 -3.81 -11.07 -15.35
CA TYR A 74 -3.22 -12.01 -14.39
C TYR A 74 -4.25 -13.03 -13.85
N VAL A 75 -3.98 -14.31 -14.08
CA VAL A 75 -4.79 -15.43 -13.58
C VAL A 75 -4.27 -15.83 -12.19
N LYS A 76 -5.08 -15.56 -11.17
CA LYS A 76 -4.75 -15.90 -9.78
C LYS A 76 -4.96 -17.40 -9.55
N LYS A 77 -4.07 -18.02 -8.77
CA LYS A 77 -4.25 -19.40 -8.30
C LYS A 77 -5.62 -19.56 -7.63
N ALA A 78 -6.37 -20.57 -8.08
CA ALA A 78 -7.65 -20.92 -7.51
C ALA A 78 -7.40 -21.40 -6.08
N GLN A 79 -7.93 -20.66 -5.11
CA GLN A 79 -8.00 -21.18 -3.75
C GLN A 79 -9.16 -22.17 -3.72
N ALA A 80 -8.98 -23.33 -3.08
CA ALA A 80 -10.08 -24.24 -2.82
C ALA A 80 -11.23 -23.45 -2.18
N THR A 81 -12.34 -23.39 -2.92
CA THR A 81 -13.64 -22.76 -2.63
C THR A 81 -13.72 -21.86 -1.39
N GLY A 82 -13.60 -20.55 -1.64
CA GLY A 82 -14.07 -19.49 -0.74
C GLY A 82 -14.49 -18.30 -1.58
N ASN A 83 -15.80 -18.09 -1.70
CA ASN A 83 -16.45 -17.06 -2.50
C ASN A 83 -15.81 -15.68 -2.45
N GLY A 84 -15.79 -15.03 -3.62
CA GLY A 84 -16.10 -13.60 -3.75
C GLY A 84 -14.98 -12.62 -3.42
N GLY A 85 -14.57 -11.88 -4.45
CA GLY A 85 -14.08 -10.50 -4.35
C GLY A 85 -13.52 -10.07 -3.01
N GLY A 86 -12.39 -10.66 -2.61
CA GLY A 86 -11.59 -10.13 -1.53
C GLY A 86 -10.97 -8.83 -2.02
N THR A 87 -11.74 -7.73 -1.98
CA THR A 87 -11.19 -6.42 -1.66
C THR A 87 -10.23 -6.70 -0.53
N SER A 88 -8.93 -6.54 -0.79
CA SER A 88 -7.93 -6.71 0.23
C SER A 88 -8.45 -6.00 1.47
N SER A 89 -8.73 -6.77 2.52
CA SER A 89 -8.65 -6.30 3.89
C SER A 89 -7.18 -5.99 4.21
N GLY A 90 -6.47 -5.34 3.27
CA GLY A 90 -5.33 -4.52 3.56
C GLY A 90 -5.92 -3.38 4.33
N GLY A 91 -5.93 -3.54 5.66
CA GLY A 91 -6.54 -2.61 6.59
C GLY A 91 -6.31 -1.21 6.08
N THR A 92 -7.41 -0.50 5.81
CA THR A 92 -7.44 0.84 5.24
C THR A 92 -6.23 1.57 5.78
N ARG A 93 -5.29 1.98 4.93
CA ARG A 93 -4.09 2.67 5.39
C ARG A 93 -4.56 3.88 6.18
N VAL A 94 -4.55 3.76 7.50
CA VAL A 94 -5.05 4.83 8.36
C VAL A 94 -3.96 5.88 8.41
N SER A 95 -4.30 7.08 7.94
CA SER A 95 -3.38 8.21 8.05
C SER A 95 -3.19 8.49 9.54
N LYS A 96 -1.91 8.62 9.93
CA LYS A 96 -1.55 8.87 11.34
C LYS A 96 -2.31 10.09 11.88
N GLN A 97 -2.41 11.15 11.07
CA GLN A 97 -3.13 12.36 11.43
C GLN A 97 -4.62 12.11 11.66
N ALA A 98 -5.33 11.45 10.73
CA ALA A 98 -6.77 11.21 10.91
C ALA A 98 -7.07 10.33 12.12
N ALA A 99 -6.21 9.34 12.42
CA ALA A 99 -6.36 8.54 13.64
C ALA A 99 -6.17 9.37 14.92
N GLN A 100 -5.20 10.28 14.93
CA GLN A 100 -4.94 11.17 16.06
C GLN A 100 -6.09 12.17 16.25
N ASP A 101 -6.59 12.78 15.17
CA ASP A 101 -7.72 13.71 15.22
C ASP A 101 -8.99 13.02 15.72
N THR A 102 -9.22 11.77 15.31
CA THR A 102 -10.35 10.96 15.81
C THR A 102 -10.22 10.69 17.31
N LEU A 103 -9.02 10.38 17.79
CA LEU A 103 -8.77 10.18 19.22
C LEU A 103 -8.97 11.47 20.02
N VAL A 104 -8.47 12.62 19.52
CA VAL A 104 -8.66 13.93 20.15
C VAL A 104 -10.15 14.24 20.28
N ALA A 105 -10.92 14.08 19.20
CA ALA A 105 -12.36 14.30 19.21
C ALA A 105 -13.07 13.41 20.24
N ALA A 106 -12.71 12.12 20.31
CA ALA A 106 -13.29 11.19 21.29
C ALA A 106 -12.97 11.55 22.75
N ILE A 107 -11.74 12.02 23.03
CA ILE A 107 -11.36 12.48 24.37
C ILE A 107 -12.13 13.75 24.76
N THR A 108 -12.26 14.70 23.83
CA THR A 108 -13.02 15.95 24.04
C THR A 108 -14.51 15.68 24.23
N ASP A 109 -15.09 14.72 23.51
CA ASP A 109 -16.51 14.32 23.66
C ASP A 109 -16.80 13.76 25.07
N LYS A 110 -15.83 13.07 25.68
CA LYS A 110 -15.90 12.65 27.09
C LYS A 110 -15.58 13.77 28.10
N GLY A 111 -15.39 15.01 27.65
CA GLY A 111 -15.13 16.18 28.50
C GLY A 111 -13.72 16.22 29.10
N LEU A 112 -12.78 15.43 28.57
CA LEU A 112 -11.39 15.39 29.02
C LEU A 112 -10.51 16.28 28.14
N GLU A 113 -9.42 16.79 28.70
CA GLU A 113 -8.42 17.58 27.97
C GLU A 113 -7.39 16.64 27.31
N PRO A 114 -7.27 16.62 25.97
CA PRO A 114 -6.34 15.74 25.28
C PRO A 114 -4.88 16.23 25.43
N ASP A 115 -3.97 15.32 25.84
CA ASP A 115 -2.53 15.60 25.82
C ASP A 115 -1.97 15.46 24.40
N MET A 116 -1.83 16.59 23.72
CA MET A 116 -1.34 16.66 22.33
C MET A 116 0.13 16.23 22.18
N ASP A 117 0.94 16.36 23.23
CA ASP A 117 2.35 15.93 23.22
C ASP A 117 2.47 14.41 23.29
N ILE A 118 1.55 13.73 23.97
CA ILE A 118 1.43 12.27 23.96
C ILE A 118 0.79 11.79 22.65
N ILE A 119 -0.33 12.38 22.25
CA ILE A 119 -1.08 11.94 21.07
C ILE A 119 -0.23 12.05 19.80
N SER A 120 0.53 13.12 19.61
CA SER A 120 1.40 13.32 18.45
C SER A 120 2.47 12.22 18.29
N LYS A 121 2.92 11.62 19.40
CA LYS A 121 3.90 10.51 19.43
C LYS A 121 3.27 9.16 19.10
N MET A 122 1.94 9.01 19.19
CA MET A 122 1.26 7.75 18.89
C MET A 122 1.39 7.37 17.41
N THR A 123 1.38 6.06 17.12
CA THR A 123 1.22 5.58 15.75
C THR A 123 -0.25 5.62 15.35
N GLY A 124 -0.55 5.73 14.05
CA GLY A 124 -1.96 5.75 13.59
C GLY A 124 -2.77 4.54 14.07
N LYS A 125 -2.16 3.35 14.08
CA LYS A 125 -2.81 2.14 14.61
C LYS A 125 -3.10 2.23 16.11
N ALA A 126 -2.17 2.76 16.90
CA ALA A 126 -2.37 2.93 18.34
C ALA A 126 -3.48 3.95 18.61
N ALA A 127 -3.44 5.12 17.96
CA ALA A 127 -4.46 6.14 18.12
C ALA A 127 -5.86 5.63 17.73
N GLN A 128 -5.96 4.89 16.62
CA GLN A 128 -7.21 4.27 16.20
C GLN A 128 -7.73 3.22 17.20
N TYR A 129 -6.85 2.39 17.77
CA TYR A 129 -7.23 1.42 18.79
C TYR A 129 -7.85 2.10 20.01
N PHE A 130 -7.21 3.14 20.55
CA PHE A 130 -7.73 3.86 21.72
C PHE A 130 -8.98 4.68 21.41
N ALA A 131 -9.07 5.27 20.21
CA ALA A 131 -10.29 5.96 19.79
C ALA A 131 -11.49 4.99 19.72
N GLY A 132 -11.26 3.75 19.26
CA GLY A 132 -12.27 2.70 19.26
C GLY A 132 -12.75 2.32 20.67
N LEU A 133 -11.83 2.19 21.64
CA LEU A 133 -12.20 1.93 23.05
C LEU A 133 -13.01 3.07 23.69
N MET A 134 -12.92 4.28 23.15
CA MET A 134 -13.66 5.44 23.63
C MET A 134 -15.05 5.58 22.99
N ALA A 135 -15.33 4.88 21.88
CA ALA A 135 -16.62 4.90 21.20
C ALA A 135 -17.69 4.02 21.88
N ASP A 136 -17.28 3.19 22.84
CA ASP A 136 -18.16 2.43 23.75
C ASP A 136 -18.44 3.21 25.06
#